data_AF-M0NHX4-F1
#
_entry.id   AF-M0NHX4-F1
#
_cell.length_a   1.000
_cell.length_b   1.000
_cell.length_c   1.000
_cell.angle_alpha   90.00
_cell.angle_beta   90.00
_cell.angle_gamma   90.00
#
_symmetry.space_group_name_H-M   'P 1'
#
loop_
_entity.id
_entity.type
_entity.pdbx_description
1 polymer ?
#
loop_
_entity_poly.entity_id
_entity_poly.type
_entity_poly.pdbx_seq_one_letter_code
_entity_poly.pdbx_strand_id
1 'polypeptide(L)'
;MDGSDLSERALRYALDGHPDAEITVLNVVGGASPMMGQAVGIALSDDGEEGIREAAEPVFERAREIAAEYDAAIETIVEAGRPARQIIEHAEEFDVVVLGTHSGSLADRLLVGNVAKTVFQRSPVPVTVVR
;
A
#
# COMPACT_ATOMS: atom_id res chain seq x y z
N MET A 1 1.53 0.72 0.99
CA MET A 1 1.37 2.09 1.53
C MET A 1 0.95 3.05 0.43
N ASP A 2 0.24 4.12 0.78
CA ASP A 2 -0.23 5.16 -0.16
C ASP A 2 0.28 6.57 0.19
N GLY A 3 1.24 6.67 1.12
CA GLY A 3 1.79 7.94 1.59
C GLY A 3 0.97 8.61 2.70
N SER A 4 -0.14 8.00 3.15
CA SER A 4 -0.92 8.51 4.28
C SER A 4 -0.34 8.08 5.64
N ASP A 5 -0.57 8.89 6.68
CA ASP A 5 -0.25 8.56 8.08
C ASP A 5 -0.80 7.19 8.51
N LEU A 6 -1.99 6.83 8.03
CA LEU A 6 -2.64 5.56 8.38
C LEU A 6 -1.93 4.38 7.72
N SER A 7 -1.40 4.56 6.51
CA SER A 7 -0.54 3.56 5.90
C SER A 7 0.81 3.42 6.62
N GLU A 8 1.36 4.50 7.16
CA GLU A 8 2.56 4.43 8.02
C GLU A 8 2.29 3.70 9.34
N ARG A 9 1.14 3.97 9.98
CA ARG A 9 0.74 3.25 11.21
C ARG A 9 0.58 1.76 10.96
N ALA A 10 0.05 1.39 9.80
CA ALA A 10 -0.07 -0.01 9.41
C ALA A 10 1.29 -0.70 9.27
N LEU A 11 2.29 -0.02 8.68
CA LEU A 11 3.65 -0.54 8.62
C LEU A 11 4.27 -0.68 10.01
N ARG A 12 4.16 0.36 10.86
CA ARG A 12 4.66 0.30 12.25
C ARG A 12 4.03 -0.83 13.05
N TYR A 13 2.71 -1.06 12.88
CA TYR A 13 2.02 -2.18 13.51
C TYR A 13 2.57 -3.53 13.03
N ALA A 14 2.82 -3.67 11.73
CA ALA A 14 3.38 -4.91 11.17
C ALA A 14 4.78 -5.19 11.72
N LEU A 15 5.65 -4.17 11.76
CA LEU A 15 7.02 -4.27 12.26
C LEU A 15 7.06 -4.61 13.76
N ASP A 16 6.23 -3.97 14.57
CA ASP A 16 6.15 -4.20 16.02
C ASP A 16 5.58 -5.58 16.36
N GLY A 17 4.53 -6.00 15.64
CA GLY A 17 3.82 -7.25 15.91
C GLY A 17 4.46 -8.49 15.28
N HIS A 18 5.31 -8.32 14.28
CA HIS A 18 5.91 -9.40 13.49
C HIS A 18 7.40 -9.17 13.21
N PRO A 19 8.25 -9.09 14.25
CA PRO A 19 9.68 -8.73 14.10
C PRO A 19 10.50 -9.76 13.30
N ASP A 20 10.05 -11.02 13.25
CA ASP A 20 10.72 -12.11 12.52
C ASP A 20 10.14 -12.34 11.12
N ALA A 21 9.17 -11.54 10.68
CA ALA A 21 8.52 -11.71 9.39
C ALA A 21 9.26 -10.97 8.27
N GLU A 22 9.22 -11.54 7.06
CA GLU A 22 9.59 -10.82 5.84
C GLU A 22 8.46 -9.85 5.49
N ILE A 23 8.76 -8.56 5.49
CA ILE A 23 7.76 -7.50 5.30
C ILE A 23 7.96 -6.84 3.92
N THR A 24 6.89 -6.89 3.12
CA THR A 24 6.84 -6.24 1.81
C THR A 24 5.87 -5.07 1.82
N VAL A 25 6.33 -3.91 1.37
CA VAL A 25 5.52 -2.70 1.21
C VAL A 25 5.07 -2.58 -0.24
N LEU A 26 3.78 -2.84 -0.49
CA LEU A 26 3.14 -2.65 -1.79
C LEU A 26 2.60 -1.21 -1.94
N ASN A 27 3.03 -0.47 -2.96
CA ASN A 27 2.40 0.77 -3.40
C ASN A 27 1.67 0.56 -4.73
N VAL A 28 0.46 1.12 -4.87
CA VAL A 28 -0.32 1.01 -6.11
C VAL A 28 -0.57 2.40 -6.67
N VAL A 29 0.04 2.70 -7.82
CA VAL A 29 -0.08 3.97 -8.54
C VAL A 29 -1.27 3.89 -9.50
N GLY A 30 -2.07 4.97 -9.60
CA GLY A 30 -3.11 5.08 -10.63
C GLY A 30 -4.51 4.59 -10.23
N GLY A 31 -4.87 4.69 -8.94
CA GLY A 31 -6.27 4.53 -8.49
C GLY A 31 -7.24 5.47 -9.23
N ALA A 32 -8.55 5.18 -9.20
CA ALA A 32 -9.61 5.85 -9.97
C ALA A 32 -9.80 7.36 -9.63
N SER A 33 -8.82 8.15 -10.03
CA SER A 33 -8.68 9.59 -9.92
C SER A 33 -8.38 10.12 -11.33
N PRO A 34 -8.59 11.41 -11.65
CA PRO A 34 -8.06 12.04 -12.88
C PRO A 34 -6.58 11.76 -13.14
N MET A 35 -5.80 11.38 -12.11
CA MET A 35 -4.46 10.82 -12.28
C MET A 35 -4.40 9.51 -13.08
N MET A 36 -5.50 8.79 -13.29
CA MET A 36 -5.55 7.59 -14.14
C MET A 36 -5.24 7.92 -15.59
N GLY A 37 -5.58 9.12 -16.07
CA GLY A 37 -5.16 9.59 -17.39
C GLY A 37 -3.64 9.81 -17.49
N GLN A 38 -3.03 10.34 -16.42
CA GLN A 38 -1.57 10.48 -16.32
C GLN A 38 -0.88 9.13 -16.13
N ALA A 39 -1.39 8.25 -15.26
CA ALA A 39 -0.83 6.93 -15.01
C ALA A 39 -0.94 6.02 -16.24
N VAL A 40 -2.05 6.10 -16.99
CA VAL A 40 -2.17 5.44 -18.30
C VAL A 40 -1.20 6.06 -19.32
N GLY A 41 -1.02 7.39 -19.31
CA GLY A 41 -0.02 8.05 -20.14
C GLY A 41 1.41 7.59 -19.83
N ILE A 42 1.76 7.48 -18.55
CA ILE A 42 3.05 6.96 -18.07
C ILE A 42 3.17 5.49 -18.48
N ALA A 43 2.23 4.62 -18.12
CA ALA A 43 2.28 3.18 -18.43
C ALA A 43 2.31 2.84 -19.93
N LEU A 44 1.81 3.72 -20.80
CA LEU A 44 1.87 3.56 -22.26
C LEU A 44 3.10 4.22 -22.92
N SER A 45 3.97 4.86 -22.12
CA SER A 45 5.28 5.37 -22.57
C SER A 45 6.30 4.23 -22.59
N ASP A 46 7.36 4.32 -23.41
CA ASP A 46 8.49 3.37 -23.37
C ASP A 46 9.15 3.30 -21.96
N ASP A 47 8.99 4.36 -21.15
CA ASP A 47 9.50 4.50 -19.78
C ASP A 47 8.45 4.23 -18.68
N GLY A 48 7.33 3.57 -19.02
CA GLY A 48 6.16 3.53 -18.13
C GLY A 48 6.37 2.81 -16.80
N GLU A 49 7.16 1.74 -16.79
CA GLU A 49 7.56 1.06 -15.55
C GLU A 49 8.49 1.94 -14.70
N GLU A 50 9.40 2.67 -15.34
CA GLU A 50 10.34 3.55 -14.65
C GLU A 50 9.62 4.75 -14.03
N GLY A 51 8.67 5.37 -14.74
CA GLY A 51 7.86 6.46 -14.19
C GLY A 51 6.95 6.05 -13.03
N ILE A 52 6.44 4.82 -13.02
CA ILE A 52 5.67 4.30 -11.88
C ILE A 52 6.58 4.06 -10.67
N ARG A 53 7.78 3.53 -10.90
CA ARG A 53 8.80 3.36 -9.85
C ARG A 53 9.21 4.68 -9.25
N GLU A 54 9.51 5.69 -10.08
CA GLU A 54 9.82 7.05 -9.63
C GLU A 54 8.67 7.66 -8.81
N ALA A 55 7.42 7.46 -9.22
CA ALA A 55 6.25 7.99 -8.51
C ALA A 55 6.06 7.34 -7.12
N ALA A 56 6.48 6.08 -6.95
CA ALA A 56 6.38 5.35 -5.69
C ALA A 56 7.59 5.57 -4.77
N GLU A 57 8.72 6.03 -5.29
CA GLU A 57 9.97 6.15 -4.52
C GLU A 57 9.83 6.96 -3.22
N PRO A 58 9.14 8.12 -3.17
CA PRO A 58 8.96 8.84 -1.91
C PRO A 58 8.22 8.02 -0.84
N VAL A 59 7.29 7.16 -1.24
CA VAL A 59 6.57 6.25 -0.33
C VAL A 59 7.52 5.15 0.18
N PHE A 60 8.40 4.65 -0.68
CA PHE A 60 9.37 3.62 -0.33
C PHE A 60 10.52 4.15 0.53
N GLU A 61 11.05 5.33 0.25
CA GLU A 61 12.00 6.02 1.13
C GLU A 61 11.43 6.14 2.53
N ARG A 62 10.19 6.65 2.63
CA ARG A 62 9.52 6.78 3.93
C ARG A 62 9.30 5.44 4.63
N ALA A 63 8.94 4.39 3.89
CA ALA A 63 8.79 3.05 4.44
C ALA A 63 10.11 2.50 4.99
N ARG A 64 11.23 2.73 4.29
CA ARG A 64 12.57 2.30 4.73
C ARG A 64 13.03 3.08 5.97
N GLU A 65 12.74 4.37 6.05
CA GLU A 65 12.98 5.16 7.28
C GLU A 65 12.25 4.56 8.47
N ILE A 66 10.97 4.23 8.31
CA ILE A 66 10.17 3.59 9.37
C ILE A 66 10.76 2.23 9.74
N ALA A 67 11.11 1.39 8.76
CA ALA A 67 11.71 0.09 9.04
C ALA A 67 13.03 0.20 9.82
N ALA A 68 13.85 1.22 9.53
CA ALA A 68 15.07 1.50 10.26
C ALA A 68 14.84 1.90 11.73
N GLU A 69 13.69 2.49 12.07
CA GLU A 69 13.30 2.73 13.48
C GLU A 69 13.14 1.41 14.28
N TYR A 70 12.99 0.28 13.58
CA TYR A 70 12.77 -1.06 14.15
C TYR A 70 13.93 -2.04 13.85
N ASP A 71 15.06 -1.54 13.34
CA ASP A 71 16.19 -2.38 12.89
C ASP A 71 15.79 -3.49 11.88
N ALA A 72 14.77 -3.23 11.06
CA ALA A 72 14.20 -4.18 10.11
C ALA A 72 14.54 -3.84 8.65
N ALA A 73 14.64 -4.87 7.81
CA ALA A 73 14.67 -4.73 6.36
C ALA A 73 13.26 -4.95 5.79
N ILE A 74 12.93 -4.22 4.72
CA ILE A 74 11.67 -4.39 3.99
C ILE A 74 11.94 -4.55 2.50
N GLU A 75 11.06 -5.30 1.84
CA GLU A 75 10.96 -5.30 0.39
C GLU A 75 9.94 -4.26 -0.08
N THR A 76 10.05 -3.83 -1.33
CA THR A 76 9.16 -2.82 -1.90
C THR A 76 8.68 -3.26 -3.28
N ILE A 77 7.37 -3.27 -3.46
CA ILE A 77 6.72 -3.60 -4.74
C ILE A 77 5.88 -2.40 -5.17
N VAL A 78 5.98 -2.02 -6.44
CA VAL A 78 5.11 -1.02 -7.04
C VAL A 78 4.24 -1.66 -8.10
N GLU A 79 2.96 -1.32 -8.09
CA GLU A 79 1.99 -1.79 -9.07
C GLU A 79 1.19 -0.65 -9.69
N ALA A 80 0.66 -0.90 -10.88
CA ALA A 80 -0.23 0.03 -11.56
C ALA A 80 -1.70 -0.39 -11.44
N GLY A 81 -2.59 0.58 -11.30
CA GLY A 81 -4.03 0.39 -11.48
C GLY A 81 -4.84 0.46 -10.19
N ARG A 82 -5.71 -0.52 -9.96
CA ARG A 82 -6.73 -0.44 -8.89
C ARG A 82 -6.17 -1.03 -7.58
N PRO A 83 -6.02 -0.25 -6.49
CA PRO A 83 -5.36 -0.71 -5.27
C PRO A 83 -5.95 -1.99 -4.68
N ALA A 84 -7.27 -2.06 -4.51
CA ALA A 84 -7.91 -3.24 -3.94
C ALA A 84 -7.69 -4.50 -4.77
N ARG A 85 -7.62 -4.38 -6.11
CA ARG A 85 -7.37 -5.51 -6.99
C ARG A 85 -5.94 -6.00 -6.86
N GLN A 86 -4.97 -5.10 -6.98
CA GLN A 86 -3.55 -5.42 -6.88
C GLN A 86 -3.20 -6.01 -5.51
N ILE A 87 -3.75 -5.46 -4.43
CA ILE A 87 -3.55 -6.02 -3.08
C ILE A 87 -4.09 -7.45 -2.99
N ILE A 88 -5.27 -7.74 -3.55
CA ILE A 88 -5.86 -9.09 -3.51
C ILE A 88 -5.05 -10.07 -4.37
N GLU A 89 -4.61 -9.66 -5.56
CA GLU A 89 -3.80 -10.49 -6.47
C GLU A 89 -2.46 -10.87 -5.83
N HIS A 90 -1.76 -9.90 -5.23
CA HIS A 90 -0.50 -10.17 -4.51
C HIS A 90 -0.70 -10.96 -3.21
N ALA A 91 -1.83 -10.79 -2.51
CA ALA A 91 -2.08 -11.44 -1.22
C ALA A 91 -2.07 -12.98 -1.25
N GLU A 92 -2.16 -13.61 -2.42
CA GLU A 92 -2.00 -15.07 -2.54
C GLU A 92 -0.59 -15.56 -2.20
N GLU A 93 0.41 -14.67 -2.25
CA GLU A 93 1.83 -14.96 -1.99
C GLU A 93 2.25 -14.65 -0.55
N PHE A 94 1.34 -14.11 0.28
CA PHE A 94 1.64 -13.66 1.64
C PHE A 94 0.74 -14.31 2.69
N ASP A 95 1.20 -14.42 3.93
CA ASP A 95 0.41 -15.00 5.02
C ASP A 95 -0.63 -14.05 5.62
N VAL A 96 -0.41 -12.73 5.49
CA VAL A 96 -1.26 -11.69 6.09
C VAL A 96 -1.17 -10.38 5.31
N VAL A 97 -2.30 -9.66 5.24
CA VAL A 97 -2.33 -8.29 4.71
C VAL A 97 -2.58 -7.31 5.85
N VAL A 98 -1.71 -6.30 6.01
CA VAL A 98 -1.90 -5.21 6.99
C VAL A 98 -2.20 -3.91 6.24
N LEU A 99 -3.34 -3.29 6.56
CA LEU A 99 -3.81 -2.07 5.89
C LEU A 99 -4.13 -0.98 6.90
N GLY A 100 -3.84 0.27 6.54
CA GLY A 100 -4.41 1.42 7.20
C GLY A 100 -5.90 1.57 6.85
N THR A 101 -6.69 2.07 7.79
CA THR A 101 -7.98 2.69 7.44
C THR A 101 -7.73 3.96 6.64
N HIS A 102 -8.63 4.35 5.74
CA HIS A 102 -8.43 5.59 4.98
C HIS A 102 -8.95 6.77 5.80
N SER A 103 -8.18 7.86 5.88
CA SER A 103 -8.68 9.17 6.31
C SER A 103 -9.19 9.92 5.08
N GLY A 104 -10.45 9.70 4.70
CA GLY A 104 -11.17 10.74 3.97
C GLY A 104 -11.26 11.97 4.87
N SER A 105 -11.02 13.16 4.32
CA SER A 105 -11.19 14.48 4.94
C SER A 105 -12.10 14.50 6.17
N LEU A 106 -11.68 15.17 7.27
CA LEU A 106 -12.32 15.56 8.55
C LEU A 106 -13.77 15.11 8.95
N ALA A 107 -14.61 14.64 8.04
CA ALA A 107 -15.97 14.15 8.20
C ALA A 107 -16.15 12.62 8.36
N ASP A 108 -15.20 11.75 7.99
CA ASP A 108 -15.45 10.29 8.02
C ASP A 108 -14.69 9.54 9.13
N ARG A 109 -15.01 9.84 10.39
CA ARG A 109 -14.49 9.10 11.56
C ARG A 109 -15.02 7.66 11.69
N LEU A 110 -15.84 7.18 10.77
CA LEU A 110 -16.57 5.90 10.87
C LEU A 110 -16.47 5.01 9.61
N LEU A 111 -15.83 5.44 8.53
CA LEU A 111 -15.81 4.66 7.29
C LEU A 111 -14.49 3.94 7.10
N VAL A 112 -14.55 2.61 7.03
CA VAL A 112 -13.46 1.81 6.45
C VAL A 112 -13.37 2.22 4.98
N GLY A 113 -12.22 2.77 4.58
CA GLY A 113 -11.99 3.17 3.19
C GLY A 113 -12.32 2.06 2.21
N ASN A 114 -12.79 2.43 1.01
CA ASN A 114 -13.32 1.47 0.03
C ASN A 114 -12.30 0.37 -0.32
N VAL A 115 -11.00 0.71 -0.32
CA VAL A 115 -9.90 -0.25 -0.52
C VAL A 115 -9.85 -1.26 0.63
N ALA A 116 -9.67 -0.80 1.87
CA ALA A 116 -9.60 -1.67 3.04
C ALA A 116 -10.84 -2.56 3.20
N LYS A 117 -12.04 -2.01 2.95
CA LYS A 117 -13.29 -2.79 2.96
C LYS A 117 -13.29 -3.89 1.90
N THR A 118 -12.89 -3.54 0.67
CA THR A 118 -12.88 -4.50 -0.44
C THR A 118 -11.86 -5.62 -0.19
N VAL A 119 -10.65 -5.27 0.28
CA VAL A 119 -9.61 -6.26 0.61
C VAL A 119 -10.06 -7.14 1.76
N PHE A 120 -10.57 -6.57 2.86
CA PHE A 120 -11.08 -7.34 4.00
C PHE A 120 -12.17 -8.36 3.59
N GLN A 121 -13.03 -8.02 2.63
CA GLN A 121 -14.10 -8.91 2.18
C GLN A 121 -13.67 -9.99 1.20
N ARG A 122 -12.52 -9.84 0.54
CA ARG A 122 -12.15 -10.66 -0.64
C ARG A 122 -10.75 -11.25 -0.58
N SER A 123 -9.94 -10.87 0.42
CA SER A 123 -8.59 -11.38 0.54
C SER A 123 -8.60 -12.90 0.73
N PRO A 124 -7.67 -13.62 0.09
CA PRO A 124 -7.49 -15.06 0.31
C PRO A 124 -6.86 -15.37 1.69
N VAL A 125 -6.31 -14.36 2.37
CA VAL A 125 -5.57 -14.50 3.64
C VAL A 125 -6.10 -13.54 4.70
N PRO A 126 -5.74 -13.73 5.99
CA PRO A 126 -6.13 -12.81 7.06
C PRO A 126 -5.77 -11.36 6.77
N VAL A 127 -6.68 -10.44 7.11
CA VAL A 127 -6.50 -9.00 6.92
C VAL A 127 -6.58 -8.29 8.27
N THR A 128 -5.52 -7.56 8.61
CA THR A 128 -5.50 -6.66 9.77
C THR A 128 -5.69 -5.22 9.32
N VAL A 129 -6.65 -4.53 9.95
CA VAL A 129 -6.97 -3.13 9.64
C VAL A 129 -6.59 -2.25 10.81
N VAL A 130 -5.65 -1.32 10.58
CA VAL A 130 -5.03 -0.44 11.58
C VAL A 130 -5.64 0.97 11.52
N ARG A 131 -5.81 1.59 12.69
CA ARG A 131 -6.39 2.94 12.88
C ARG A 131 -5.43 3.86 13.63
#